data_AF-A0A411HMC4-F1
#
_entry.id   AF-A0A411HMC4-F1
#
_cell.length_a   1.000
_cell.length_b   1.000
_cell.length_c   1.000
_cell.angle_alpha   90.00
_cell.angle_beta   90.00
_cell.angle_gamma   90.00
#
_symmetry.space_group_name_H-M   'P 1'
#
loop_
_entity.id
_entity.type
_entity.pdbx_description
1 polymer ?
#
loop_
_entity_poly.entity_id
_entity_poly.type
_entity_poly.pdbx_seq_one_letter_code
_entity_poly.pdbx_strand_id
1 'polypeptide(L)'
;MQLISSVEREWKWTGIRPSQVVEDNAFGNLIVKDEDGRYWRLCPEDLYCNVIANDRNGLDALSKTQDFLEGWHMSSLVAEAKELLGPLKPGYRYCFKIPCVLGGEYGGKNLATITLVELIETSGHIARQIQNLPDGSQVRLQITE
;
A
#
# COMPACT_ATOMS: atom_id res chain seq x y z
N MET A 1 10.08 -14.15 3.08
CA MET A 1 11.05 -14.10 1.97
C MET A 1 10.45 -13.48 0.72
N GLN A 2 9.34 -13.98 0.16
CA GLN A 2 8.75 -13.40 -1.06
C GLN A 2 8.35 -11.92 -0.93
N LEU A 3 7.63 -11.54 0.14
CA LEU A 3 7.09 -10.18 0.28
C LEU A 3 8.17 -9.09 0.33
N ILE A 4 9.24 -9.29 1.11
CA ILE A 4 10.36 -8.32 1.16
C ILE A 4 11.02 -8.19 -0.21
N SER A 5 11.26 -9.31 -0.90
CA SER A 5 11.82 -9.29 -2.25
C SER A 5 10.89 -8.60 -3.26
N SER A 6 9.58 -8.71 -3.10
CA SER A 6 8.60 -7.97 -3.92
C SER A 6 8.65 -6.46 -3.63
N VAL A 7 8.70 -6.06 -2.36
CA VAL A 7 8.90 -4.65 -1.97
C VAL A 7 10.21 -4.12 -2.55
N GLU A 8 11.32 -4.84 -2.37
CA GLU A 8 12.62 -4.41 -2.88
C GLU A 8 12.60 -4.28 -4.41
N ARG A 9 12.06 -5.27 -5.13
CA ARG A 9 12.07 -5.25 -6.59
C ARG A 9 11.22 -4.11 -7.16
N GLU A 10 10.01 -3.93 -6.64
CA GLU A 10 9.00 -3.05 -7.24
C GLU A 10 8.99 -1.64 -6.63
N TRP A 11 9.52 -1.46 -5.42
CA TRP A 11 9.51 -0.18 -4.71
C TRP A 11 10.90 0.42 -4.43
N LYS A 12 12.02 -0.26 -4.72
CA LYS A 12 13.38 0.31 -4.52
C LYS A 12 13.62 1.68 -5.15
N TRP A 13 12.85 2.03 -6.18
CA TRP A 13 12.96 3.33 -6.86
C TRP A 13 12.58 4.50 -5.93
N THR A 14 11.84 4.26 -4.85
CA THR A 14 11.55 5.27 -3.81
C THR A 14 12.73 5.53 -2.87
N GLY A 15 13.79 4.71 -2.95
CA GLY A 15 14.96 4.77 -2.06
C GLY A 15 14.86 3.84 -0.84
N ILE A 16 13.76 3.09 -0.68
CA ILE A 16 13.64 2.08 0.37
C ILE A 16 14.64 0.94 0.18
N ARG A 17 15.28 0.50 1.27
CA ARG A 17 16.08 -0.73 1.35
C ARG A 17 15.49 -1.66 2.41
N PRO A 18 14.46 -2.46 2.06
CA PRO A 18 13.63 -3.13 3.05
C PRO A 18 14.36 -4.29 3.75
N SER A 19 14.41 -4.27 5.08
CA SER A 19 15.01 -5.34 5.88
C SER A 19 13.95 -6.23 6.55
N GLN A 20 12.80 -5.65 6.91
CA GLN A 20 11.73 -6.37 7.60
C GLN A 20 10.37 -5.72 7.36
N VAL A 21 9.33 -6.52 7.08
CA VAL A 21 7.94 -6.08 7.23
C VAL A 21 7.55 -6.19 8.70
N VAL A 22 7.21 -5.06 9.30
CA VAL A 22 6.88 -4.94 10.73
C VAL A 22 5.40 -5.25 10.97
N GLU A 23 4.55 -4.69 10.11
CA GLU A 23 3.10 -4.83 10.21
C GLU A 23 2.47 -4.67 8.83
N ASP A 24 1.29 -5.26 8.65
CA ASP A 24 0.42 -5.04 7.50
C ASP A 24 -1.04 -4.94 7.94
N ASN A 25 -1.88 -4.27 7.14
CA ASN A 25 -3.31 -4.13 7.42
C ASN A 25 -4.19 -4.88 6.40
N ALA A 26 -5.52 -4.77 6.54
CA ALA A 26 -6.48 -5.45 5.66
C ALA A 26 -6.46 -4.99 4.20
N PHE A 27 -5.95 -3.79 3.92
CA PHE A 27 -5.78 -3.23 2.57
C PHE A 27 -4.38 -3.44 2.00
N GLY A 28 -3.50 -4.15 2.73
CA GLY A 28 -2.16 -4.48 2.30
C GLY A 28 -1.16 -3.33 2.42
N ASN A 29 -1.50 -2.27 3.14
CA ASN A 29 -0.53 -1.25 3.53
C ASN A 29 0.51 -1.92 4.43
N LEU A 30 1.77 -1.55 4.26
CA LEU A 30 2.88 -2.12 5.02
C LEU A 30 3.57 -1.06 5.85
N ILE A 31 3.96 -1.42 7.07
CA ILE A 31 5.05 -0.76 7.80
C ILE A 31 6.30 -1.60 7.57
N VAL A 32 7.32 -1.00 6.97
CA VAL A 32 8.56 -1.67 6.59
C VAL A 32 9.73 -0.99 7.28
N LYS A 33 10.55 -1.76 7.98
CA LYS A 33 11.83 -1.30 8.50
C LYS A 33 12.87 -1.43 7.39
N ASP A 34 13.67 -0.38 7.16
CA ASP A 34 14.80 -0.42 6.24
C ASP A 34 16.10 -0.88 6.91
N GLU A 35 17.17 -1.03 6.13
CA GLU A 35 18.50 -1.39 6.63
C GLU A 35 19.12 -0.33 7.55
N ASP A 36 18.73 0.94 7.40
CA ASP A 36 19.20 2.06 8.24
C ASP A 36 18.43 2.14 9.57
N GLY A 37 17.41 1.30 9.76
CA GLY A 37 16.56 1.27 10.94
C GLY A 37 15.39 2.26 10.93
N ARG A 38 15.16 2.94 9.81
CA ARG A 38 13.99 3.81 9.58
C ARG A 38 12.77 2.97 9.24
N TYR A 39 11.59 3.55 9.45
CA TYR A 39 10.30 2.92 9.18
C TYR A 39 9.59 3.66 8.05
N TRP A 40 9.12 2.89 7.10
CA TRP A 40 8.43 3.33 5.89
C TRP A 40 6.99 2.85 5.92
N ARG A 41 6.08 3.68 5.42
CA ARG A 41 4.71 3.26 5.09
C ARG A 41 4.60 3.10 3.59
N LEU A 42 4.19 1.92 3.15
CA LEU A 42 3.82 1.61 1.77
C LEU A 42 2.31 1.51 1.69
N CYS A 43 1.68 2.30 0.83
CA CYS A 43 0.24 2.31 0.60
C CYS A 43 -0.04 1.92 -0.86
N PRO A 44 -0.40 0.65 -1.12
CA PRO A 44 -0.62 0.18 -2.49
C PRO A 44 -1.87 0.78 -3.14
N GLU A 45 -2.83 1.26 -2.36
CA GLU A 45 -4.08 1.88 -2.81
C GLU A 45 -3.89 3.34 -3.28
N ASP A 46 -2.93 4.05 -2.67
CA ASP A 46 -2.57 5.43 -2.98
C ASP A 46 -1.24 5.56 -3.75
N LEU A 47 -0.60 4.43 -4.07
CA LEU A 47 0.61 4.34 -4.88
C LEU A 47 1.82 5.13 -4.34
N TYR A 48 2.05 5.12 -3.02
CA TYR A 48 3.23 5.75 -2.41
C TYR A 48 3.97 4.86 -1.43
N CYS A 49 5.25 5.19 -1.20
CA CYS A 49 6.07 4.61 -0.15
C CYS A 49 6.99 5.67 0.46
N ASN A 50 6.75 6.06 1.71
CA ASN A 50 7.40 7.19 2.37
C ASN A 50 7.92 6.83 3.76
N VAL A 51 8.99 7.49 4.22
CA VAL A 51 9.47 7.38 5.60
C VAL A 51 8.44 7.99 6.56
N ILE A 52 8.06 7.24 7.59
CA ILE A 52 7.13 7.69 8.65
C ILE A 52 7.82 7.86 10.01
N ALA A 53 8.98 7.21 10.23
CA ALA A 53 9.78 7.40 11.43
C ALA A 53 11.26 7.08 11.17
N ASN A 54 12.16 7.77 11.87
CA ASN A 54 13.60 7.52 11.75
C ASN A 54 14.10 6.37 12.64
N ASP A 55 13.34 6.03 13.67
CA ASP A 55 13.69 4.99 14.63
C ASP A 55 12.44 4.40 15.29
N ARG A 56 12.65 3.45 16.21
CA ARG A 56 11.55 2.75 16.90
C ARG A 56 10.74 3.67 17.80
N ASN A 57 11.39 4.63 18.47
CA ASN A 57 10.72 5.56 19.37
C ASN A 57 9.80 6.51 18.58
N GLY A 58 10.25 6.97 17.41
CA GLY A 58 9.46 7.76 16.48
C GLY A 58 8.23 7.00 15.99
N LEU A 59 8.38 5.71 15.64
CA LEU A 59 7.25 4.87 15.27
C LEU A 59 6.28 4.70 16.45
N ASP A 60 6.78 4.37 17.64
CA ASP A 60 5.95 4.15 18.82
C ASP A 60 5.20 5.43 19.25
N ALA A 61 5.75 6.62 19.00
CA ALA A 61 5.07 7.89 19.20
C ALA A 61 3.98 8.12 18.14
N LEU A 62 4.30 7.86 16.87
CA LEU A 62 3.35 8.00 15.75
C LEU A 62 2.17 7.02 15.89
N SER A 63 2.41 5.77 16.28
CA SER A 63 1.37 4.75 16.47
C SER A 63 0.41 5.04 17.63
N LYS A 64 0.59 6.14 18.37
CA LYS A 64 -0.33 6.62 19.41
C LYS A 64 -1.19 7.79 18.95
N THR A 65 -0.92 8.36 17.78
CA THR A 65 -1.72 9.48 17.28
C THR A 65 -3.00 8.97 16.66
N GLN A 66 -4.10 9.66 16.94
CA GLN A 66 -5.42 9.27 16.45
C GLN A 66 -5.46 9.29 14.92
N ASP A 67 -4.90 10.34 14.30
CA ASP A 67 -4.83 10.48 12.83
C ASP A 67 -4.13 9.30 12.16
N PHE A 68 -3.02 8.82 12.75
CA PHE A 68 -2.32 7.66 12.21
C PHE A 68 -3.13 6.38 12.37
N LEU A 69 -3.74 6.16 13.54
CA LEU A 69 -4.56 4.98 13.81
C LEU A 69 -5.79 4.92 12.91
N GLU A 70 -6.48 6.04 12.69
CA GLU A 70 -7.62 6.13 11.78
C GLU A 70 -7.21 5.82 10.34
N GLY A 71 -6.13 6.45 9.87
CA GLY A 71 -5.59 6.21 8.54
C GLY A 71 -4.98 4.82 8.35
N TRP A 72 -4.53 4.15 9.41
CA TRP A 72 -3.94 2.80 9.35
C TRP A 72 -5.01 1.71 9.38
N HIS A 73 -5.99 1.84 10.28
CA HIS A 73 -7.02 0.81 10.45
C HIS A 73 -8.09 0.86 9.37
N MET A 74 -8.36 2.05 8.81
CA MET A 74 -9.34 2.23 7.73
C MET A 74 -10.70 1.57 8.05
N SER A 75 -11.11 1.59 9.32
CA SER A 75 -12.15 0.71 9.87
C SER A 75 -13.47 0.76 9.11
N SER A 76 -13.88 1.95 8.68
CA SER A 76 -15.10 2.14 7.89
C SER A 76 -15.02 1.45 6.52
N LEU A 77 -13.89 1.59 5.82
CA LEU A 77 -13.67 0.96 4.51
C LEU A 77 -13.52 -0.56 4.63
N VAL A 78 -12.87 -1.04 5.70
CA VAL A 78 -12.77 -2.48 6.00
C VAL A 78 -14.15 -3.07 6.27
N ALA A 79 -15.01 -2.37 7.01
CA ALA A 79 -16.38 -2.81 7.28
C ALA A 79 -17.18 -2.92 5.97
N GLU A 80 -17.13 -1.89 5.13
CA GLU A 80 -17.77 -1.87 3.81
C GLU A 80 -17.27 -3.01 2.91
N ALA A 81 -15.95 -3.17 2.79
CA ALA A 81 -15.36 -4.23 1.97
C ALA A 81 -15.76 -5.63 2.46
N LYS A 82 -15.85 -5.82 3.78
CA LYS A 82 -16.32 -7.07 4.37
C LYS A 82 -17.80 -7.34 4.09
N GLU A 83 -18.64 -6.32 4.09
CA GLU A 83 -20.06 -6.43 3.74
C GLU A 83 -20.24 -6.82 2.27
N LEU A 84 -19.49 -6.19 1.36
CA LEU A 84 -19.63 -6.37 -0.08
C LEU A 84 -18.94 -7.63 -0.62
N LEU A 85 -17.76 -7.98 -0.09
CA LEU A 85 -16.88 -9.02 -0.64
C LEU A 85 -16.74 -10.24 0.28
N GLY A 86 -17.27 -10.15 1.52
CA GLY A 86 -17.06 -11.15 2.55
C GLY A 86 -15.68 -11.03 3.24
N PRO A 87 -15.41 -11.89 4.24
CA PRO A 87 -14.15 -11.87 4.98
C PRO A 87 -12.95 -12.29 4.11
N LEU A 88 -11.77 -11.72 4.41
CA LEU A 88 -10.53 -12.10 3.74
C LEU A 88 -10.14 -13.55 4.00
N LYS A 89 -9.71 -14.23 2.93
CA LYS A 89 -9.01 -15.51 3.02
C LYS A 89 -7.56 -15.29 3.46
N PRO A 90 -6.90 -16.27 4.08
CA PRO A 90 -5.47 -16.18 4.38
C PRO A 90 -4.65 -15.76 3.16
N GLY A 91 -3.78 -14.75 3.34
CA GLY A 91 -2.92 -14.21 2.27
C GLY A 91 -3.58 -13.20 1.32
N TYR A 92 -4.89 -12.99 1.41
CA TYR A 92 -5.62 -11.99 0.60
C TYR A 92 -5.80 -10.67 1.33
N ARG A 93 -5.87 -9.58 0.57
CA ARG A 93 -6.16 -8.23 1.04
C ARG A 93 -7.32 -7.64 0.24
N TYR A 94 -8.00 -6.68 0.83
CA TYR A 94 -8.89 -5.81 0.08
C TYR A 94 -8.04 -4.84 -0.74
N CYS A 95 -8.54 -4.43 -1.89
CA CYS A 95 -7.89 -3.45 -2.74
C CYS A 95 -8.92 -2.66 -3.54
N PHE A 96 -8.46 -1.61 -4.21
CA PHE A 96 -9.21 -0.97 -5.28
C PHE A 96 -8.84 -1.57 -6.63
N LYS A 97 -9.84 -1.83 -7.48
CA LYS A 97 -9.63 -2.26 -8.87
C LYS A 97 -8.87 -1.19 -9.66
N ILE A 98 -9.19 0.08 -9.38
CA ILE A 98 -8.51 1.26 -9.91
C ILE A 98 -7.98 2.05 -8.70
N PRO A 99 -6.64 2.23 -8.54
CA PRO A 99 -6.08 3.09 -7.50
C PRO A 99 -6.71 4.49 -7.51
N CYS A 100 -6.89 5.10 -6.34
CA CYS A 100 -7.59 6.39 -6.22
C CYS A 100 -6.87 7.50 -6.98
N VAL A 101 -5.53 7.49 -7.00
CA VAL A 101 -4.71 8.44 -7.76
C VAL A 101 -4.90 8.34 -9.29
N LEU A 102 -5.52 7.26 -9.78
CA LEU A 102 -5.91 7.08 -11.18
C LEU A 102 -7.40 7.37 -11.42
N GLY A 103 -8.08 8.02 -10.48
CA GLY A 103 -9.49 8.38 -10.57
C GLY A 103 -10.46 7.26 -10.17
N GLY A 104 -9.97 6.23 -9.48
CA GLY A 104 -10.82 5.20 -8.91
C GLY A 104 -11.68 5.71 -7.76
N GLU A 105 -12.93 5.25 -7.70
CA GLU A 105 -13.85 5.54 -6.59
C GLU A 105 -13.30 4.98 -5.27
N TYR A 106 -13.37 5.76 -4.19
CA TYR A 106 -13.01 5.28 -2.87
C TYR A 106 -14.17 4.44 -2.30
N GLY A 107 -14.00 3.12 -2.32
CA GLY A 107 -15.01 2.17 -1.83
C GLY A 107 -15.96 1.64 -2.92
N GLY A 108 -17.14 1.21 -2.50
CA GLY A 108 -18.23 0.78 -3.37
C GLY A 108 -17.84 -0.28 -4.39
N LYS A 109 -18.18 -0.04 -5.66
CA LYS A 109 -17.95 -1.00 -6.75
C LYS A 109 -16.48 -1.13 -7.13
N ASN A 110 -15.63 -0.23 -6.67
CA ASN A 110 -14.19 -0.28 -6.94
C ASN A 110 -13.47 -1.26 -5.99
N LEU A 111 -14.12 -1.78 -4.95
CA LEU A 111 -13.52 -2.75 -4.05
C LEU A 111 -13.36 -4.13 -4.69
N ALA A 112 -12.24 -4.79 -4.41
CA ALA A 112 -11.93 -6.17 -4.81
C ALA A 112 -11.06 -6.86 -3.76
N THR A 113 -10.69 -8.13 -4.02
CA THR A 113 -9.69 -8.87 -3.24
C THR A 113 -8.56 -9.35 -4.15
N ILE A 114 -7.36 -9.40 -3.61
CA ILE A 114 -6.14 -9.78 -4.33
C ILE A 114 -5.14 -10.40 -3.33
N THR A 115 -4.15 -11.16 -3.80
CA THR A 115 -3.08 -11.64 -2.91
C THR A 115 -2.19 -10.46 -2.49
N LEU A 116 -1.65 -10.50 -1.26
CA LEU A 116 -0.77 -9.42 -0.78
C LEU A 116 0.45 -9.22 -1.68
N VAL A 117 1.05 -10.31 -2.17
CA VAL A 117 2.23 -10.22 -3.05
C VAL A 117 1.88 -9.53 -4.37
N GLU A 118 0.82 -9.98 -5.03
CA GLU A 118 0.38 -9.40 -6.32
C GLU A 118 -0.04 -7.94 -6.17
N LEU A 119 -0.66 -7.58 -5.04
CA LEU A 119 -1.00 -6.19 -4.73
C LEU A 119 0.25 -5.30 -4.66
N ILE A 120 1.25 -5.71 -3.87
CA ILE A 120 2.50 -4.95 -3.71
C ILE A 120 3.25 -4.85 -5.03
N GLU A 121 3.26 -5.92 -5.82
CA GLU A 121 3.99 -5.94 -7.08
C GLU A 121 3.32 -5.05 -8.14
N THR A 122 2.01 -5.20 -8.30
CA THR A 122 1.24 -4.44 -9.28
C THR A 122 1.21 -2.95 -8.93
N SER A 123 0.96 -2.61 -7.66
CA SER A 123 0.96 -1.21 -7.22
C SER A 123 2.34 -0.56 -7.37
N GLY A 124 3.43 -1.26 -7.03
CA GLY A 124 4.79 -0.72 -7.23
C GLY A 124 5.11 -0.45 -8.69
N HIS A 125 4.71 -1.37 -9.58
CA HIS A 125 4.87 -1.21 -11.01
C HIS A 125 4.09 -0.01 -11.58
N ILE A 126 2.84 0.20 -11.13
CA ILE A 126 2.02 1.35 -11.53
C ILE A 126 2.60 2.65 -10.96
N ALA A 127 2.88 2.68 -9.66
CA ALA A 127 3.43 3.85 -8.96
C ALA A 127 4.70 4.37 -9.65
N ARG A 128 5.61 3.47 -10.03
CA ARG A 128 6.84 3.82 -10.74
C ARG A 128 6.59 4.52 -12.08
N GLN A 129 5.57 4.11 -12.83
CA GLN A 129 5.23 4.68 -14.13
C GLN A 129 4.68 6.09 -14.01
N ILE A 130 3.97 6.39 -12.91
CA ILE A 130 3.27 7.67 -12.74
C ILE A 130 3.99 8.67 -11.83
N GLN A 131 5.06 8.26 -11.12
CA GLN A 131 5.71 9.05 -10.06
C GLN A 131 6.12 10.49 -10.43
N ASN A 132 6.38 10.77 -11.71
CA ASN A 132 6.83 12.07 -12.21
C ASN A 132 5.78 12.78 -13.07
N LEU A 133 4.56 12.25 -13.13
CA LEU A 133 3.47 12.85 -13.88
C LEU A 133 2.77 13.92 -13.01
N PRO A 134 2.49 15.11 -13.54
CA PRO A 134 1.69 16.10 -12.84
C PRO A 134 0.23 15.64 -12.72
N ASP A 135 -0.46 16.15 -11.71
CA ASP A 135 -1.90 15.93 -11.54
C ASP A 135 -2.68 16.33 -12.80
N GLY A 136 -3.67 15.52 -13.16
CA GLY A 136 -4.46 15.71 -14.39
C GLY A 136 -3.81 15.17 -15.66
N SER A 137 -2.64 14.52 -15.57
CA SER A 137 -2.01 13.83 -16.70
C SER A 137 -2.93 12.74 -17.28
N GLN A 138 -2.96 12.64 -18.61
CA GLN A 138 -3.67 11.56 -19.28
C GLN A 138 -2.85 10.26 -19.23
N VAL A 139 -3.49 9.18 -18.79
CA VAL A 139 -2.88 7.84 -18.74
C VAL A 139 -3.50 6.96 -19.83
N ARG A 140 -2.65 6.19 -20.52
CA ARG A 140 -3.08 5.15 -21.47
C ARG A 140 -2.67 3.79 -20.90
N LEU A 141 -3.65 2.93 -20.66
CA LEU A 141 -3.39 1.52 -20.35
C LEU A 141 -3.11 0.76 -21.65
N GLN A 142 -1.97 0.09 -21.72
CA GLN A 142 -1.60 -0.77 -22.84
C GLN A 142 -1.47 -2.21 -22.35
N ILE A 143 -2.21 -3.12 -22.98
CA ILE A 143 -2.11 -4.56 -22.74
C ILE A 143 -1.09 -5.09 -23.75
N THR A 144 -0.04 -5.74 -23.25
CA THR A 144 1.03 -6.35 -24.06
C THR A 144 0.99 -7.87 -23.89
N GLU A 145 1.22 -8.63 -24.96
CA GLU A 145 1.32 -10.10 -24.95
C GLU A 145 2.65 -10.59 -24.36
#